data_AF-A0AAX6IEH7-F1
#
_entry.id   AF-A0AAX6IEH7-F1
#
_cell.length_a   1.000
_cell.length_b   1.000
_cell.length_c   1.000
_cell.angle_alpha   90.00
_cell.angle_beta   90.00
_cell.angle_gamma   90.00
#
_symmetry.space_group_name_H-M   'P 1'
#
loop_
_entity.id
_entity.type
_entity.pdbx_description
1 polymer ?
#
loop_
_entity_poly.entity_id
_entity_poly.type
_entity_poly.pdbx_seq_one_letter_code
_entity_poly.pdbx_strand_id
1 'polypeptide(L)'
;MDHLQQHFLDRCFLCKKAFAAGDDMYMYRGDAPFCSEGCRKEQMDTDAAEERMRNKQRKKKMMRRMMMMMSASTEEEKSSNSSIFSSDEKLVFVS
;
A
#
# COMPACT_ATOMS: atom_id res chain seq x y z
N MET A 1 24.18 7.81 38.48
CA MET A 1 24.80 6.76 37.64
C MET A 1 23.67 6.18 36.82
N ASP A 2 23.25 6.88 35.76
CA ASP A 2 22.11 6.48 34.93
C ASP A 2 22.43 6.79 33.46
N HIS A 3 23.33 5.97 32.90
CA HIS A 3 23.68 6.00 31.47
C HIS A 3 23.14 4.76 30.74
N LEU A 4 21.99 4.21 31.18
CA LEU A 4 21.35 3.06 30.53
C LEU A 4 20.41 3.42 29.36
N GLN A 5 20.27 4.70 29.00
CA GLN A 5 19.17 5.15 28.14
C GLN A 5 19.47 5.39 26.66
N GLN A 6 20.67 5.09 26.13
CA GLN A 6 21.01 5.49 24.74
C GLN A 6 21.46 4.40 23.77
N HIS A 7 21.33 3.11 24.11
CA HIS A 7 21.76 2.02 23.21
C HIS A 7 21.01 1.90 21.87
N PHE A 8 19.88 2.60 21.70
CA PHE A 8 19.13 2.61 20.45
C PHE A 8 19.56 3.73 19.48
N LEU A 9 20.30 4.73 19.97
CA LEU A 9 20.81 5.84 19.16
C LEU A 9 22.24 5.62 18.68
N ASP A 10 22.88 4.50 19.01
CA ASP A 10 24.29 4.27 18.70
C ASP A 10 24.55 3.78 17.27
N ARG A 11 23.50 3.41 16.52
CA ARG A 11 23.62 2.80 15.19
C ARG A 11 22.60 3.32 14.18
N CYS A 12 23.03 3.45 12.93
CA CYS A 12 22.17 3.76 11.80
C CYS A 12 21.07 2.70 11.62
N PHE A 13 19.81 3.13 11.51
CA PHE A 13 18.67 2.24 11.35
C PHE A 13 18.73 1.41 10.06
N LEU A 14 19.29 1.97 8.99
CA LEU A 14 19.39 1.31 7.68
C LEU A 14 20.62 0.40 7.57
N CYS A 15 21.83 0.99 7.56
CA CYS A 15 23.07 0.25 7.30
C CYS A 15 23.71 -0.38 8.55
N LYS A 16 23.12 -0.18 9.74
CA LYS A 16 23.57 -0.70 11.04
C LYS A 16 24.98 -0.27 11.47
N LYS A 17 25.58 0.69 10.78
CA LYS A 17 26.88 1.29 11.15
C LYS A 17 26.75 2.05 12.47
N ALA A 18 27.72 1.89 13.36
CA ALA A 18 27.81 2.67 14.59
C ALA A 18 28.24 4.12 14.30
N PHE A 19 27.70 5.07 15.07
CA PHE A 19 28.13 6.47 15.00
C PHE A 19 29.50 6.64 15.66
N ALA A 20 30.37 7.46 15.08
CA ALA A 20 31.60 7.86 15.75
C ALA A 20 31.29 8.91 16.83
N ALA A 21 32.21 9.08 17.77
CA ALA A 21 32.08 10.09 18.81
C ALA A 21 31.99 11.49 18.20
N GLY A 22 30.85 12.16 18.37
CA GLY A 22 30.59 13.50 17.84
C GLY A 22 30.01 13.55 16.42
N ASP A 23 29.61 12.41 15.84
CA ASP A 23 28.87 12.41 14.58
C ASP A 23 27.43 12.92 14.80
N ASP A 24 26.98 13.85 13.96
CA ASP A 24 25.58 14.26 13.91
C ASP A 24 24.71 13.12 13.35
N MET A 25 23.55 12.90 13.98
CA MET A 25 22.58 11.89 13.56
C MET A 25 21.45 12.53 12.76
N TYR A 26 21.15 11.96 11.59
CA TYR A 26 20.00 12.36 10.80
C TYR A 26 18.77 11.61 11.30
N MET A 27 17.72 12.30 11.75
CA MET A 27 16.52 11.65 12.33
C MET A 27 15.36 11.57 11.33
N TYR A 28 14.62 10.46 11.34
CA TYR A 28 13.32 10.32 10.67
C TYR A 28 12.28 9.87 11.68
N ARG A 29 11.10 10.53 11.69
CA ARG A 29 9.93 10.23 12.55
C ARG A 29 10.15 10.25 14.08
N GLY A 30 11.36 10.59 14.53
CA GLY A 30 11.72 10.77 15.94
C GLY A 30 12.33 9.53 16.60
N ASP A 31 12.35 8.40 15.91
CA ASP A 31 12.75 7.09 16.44
C ASP A 31 13.84 6.40 15.62
N ALA A 32 14.10 6.83 14.37
CA ALA A 32 15.10 6.23 13.50
C ALA A 32 16.29 7.18 13.25
N PRO A 33 17.48 6.92 13.83
CA PRO A 33 18.70 7.65 13.53
C PRO A 33 19.41 7.07 12.29
N PHE A 34 20.02 7.93 11.47
CA PHE A 34 20.77 7.57 10.26
C PHE A 34 22.14 8.24 10.21
N CYS A 35 23.14 7.53 9.70
CA CYS A 35 24.52 8.04 9.55
C CYS A 35 24.73 8.99 8.38
N SER A 36 23.72 9.17 7.53
CA SER A 36 23.76 10.10 6.41
C SER A 36 22.34 10.44 5.97
N GLU A 37 22.20 11.58 5.29
CA GLU A 37 20.96 11.94 4.61
C GLU A 37 20.57 10.89 3.54
N GLY A 38 21.56 10.26 2.89
CA GLY A 38 21.33 9.18 1.93
C GLY A 38 20.63 7.98 2.55
N CYS A 39 21.12 7.48 3.69
CA CYS A 39 20.47 6.38 4.40
C CYS A 39 19.07 6.76 4.89
N ARG A 40 18.89 8.01 5.34
CA ARG A 40 17.56 8.51 5.73
C ARG A 40 16.60 8.53 4.54
N LYS A 41 17.04 9.03 3.39
CA LYS A 41 16.22 9.12 2.17
C LYS A 41 15.82 7.74 1.66
N GLU A 42 16.73 6.77 1.68
CA GLU A 42 16.43 5.39 1.27
C GLU A 42 15.35 4.74 2.15
N GLN A 43 15.36 5.00 3.47
CA GLN A 43 14.27 4.57 4.35
C GLN A 43 12.94 5.22 3.95
N MET A 44 12.92 6.53 3.69
CA MET A 44 11.71 7.24 3.30
C MET A 44 11.12 6.69 1.98
N ASP A 45 11.98 6.39 1.02
CA ASP A 45 11.57 5.84 -0.27
C ASP A 45 11.00 4.42 -0.13
N THR A 46 11.63 3.59 0.71
CA THR A 46 11.14 2.25 1.07
C THR A 46 9.76 2.32 1.72
N ASP A 47 9.60 3.13 2.77
CA ASP A 47 8.33 3.30 3.49
C ASP A 47 7.21 3.78 2.54
N ALA A 48 7.51 4.74 1.66
CA ALA A 48 6.58 5.23 0.66
C ALA A 48 6.19 4.15 -0.37
N ALA A 49 7.14 3.31 -0.79
CA ALA A 49 6.87 2.19 -1.69
C ALA A 49 5.95 1.16 -1.03
N GLU A 50 6.21 0.79 0.22
CA GLU A 50 5.38 -0.13 0.97
C GLU A 50 3.95 0.41 1.17
N GLU A 51 3.80 1.69 1.48
CA GLU A 51 2.49 2.32 1.65
C GLU A 51 1.67 2.24 0.35
N ARG A 52 2.29 2.52 -0.80
CA ARG A 52 1.64 2.36 -2.12
C ARG A 52 1.19 0.91 -2.33
N MET A 53 2.00 -0.08 -1.97
CA MET A 53 1.63 -1.49 -2.09
C MET A 53 0.46 -1.86 -1.18
N ARG A 54 0.48 -1.44 0.09
CA ARG A 54 -0.63 -1.63 1.04
C ARG A 54 -1.92 -1.00 0.51
N ASN A 55 -1.87 0.21 -0.04
CA ASN A 55 -3.03 0.87 -0.61
C ASN A 55 -3.60 0.14 -1.85
N LYS A 56 -2.73 -0.35 -2.74
CA LYS A 56 -3.15 -1.19 -3.88
C LYS A 56 -3.85 -2.47 -3.40
N GLN A 57 -3.30 -3.14 -2.38
CA GLN A 57 -3.91 -4.34 -1.81
C GLN A 57 -5.27 -4.05 -1.18
N ARG A 58 -5.40 -2.95 -0.42
CA ARG A 58 -6.67 -2.49 0.17
C ARG A 58 -7.72 -2.22 -0.92
N LYS A 59 -7.34 -1.51 -1.99
CA LYS A 59 -8.22 -1.24 -3.14
C LYS A 59 -8.67 -2.53 -3.83
N LYS A 60 -7.74 -3.47 -4.08
CA LYS A 60 -8.06 -4.77 -4.68
C LYS A 60 -9.02 -5.58 -3.82
N LYS A 61 -8.83 -5.59 -2.49
CA LYS A 61 -9.73 -6.24 -1.53
C LYS A 61 -11.11 -5.62 -1.55
N MET A 62 -11.20 -4.28 -1.59
CA MET A 62 -12.48 -3.57 -1.70
C MET A 62 -13.21 -3.92 -3.00
N MET A 63 -12.52 -3.87 -4.15
CA MET A 63 -13.11 -4.23 -5.45
C MET A 63 -13.62 -5.67 -5.46
N ARG A 64 -12.88 -6.62 -4.88
CA ARG A 64 -13.34 -8.01 -4.73
C ARG A 64 -14.62 -8.12 -3.90
N ARG A 65 -14.73 -7.36 -2.81
CA ARG A 65 -15.94 -7.33 -1.97
C ARG A 65 -17.13 -6.74 -2.73
N MET A 66 -16.90 -5.65 -3.48
CA MET A 66 -17.94 -5.01 -4.28
C MET A 66 -18.45 -5.94 -5.39
N MET A 67 -17.55 -6.64 -6.09
CA MET A 67 -17.93 -7.63 -7.11
C MET A 67 -18.78 -8.76 -6.52
N MET A 68 -18.43 -9.25 -5.31
CA MET A 68 -19.21 -10.28 -4.63
C MET A 68 -20.61 -9.79 -4.20
N MET A 69 -20.74 -8.53 -3.77
CA MET A 69 -22.04 -7.93 -3.45
C MET A 69 -22.91 -7.78 -4.70
N MET A 70 -22.33 -7.30 -5.81
CA MET A 70 -23.06 -7.16 -7.08
C MET A 70 -23.56 -8.51 -7.61
N SER A 71 -22.76 -9.57 -7.52
CA SER A 71 -23.20 -10.92 -7.92
C SER A 71 -24.30 -11.49 -7.02
N ALA A 72 -24.34 -11.11 -5.73
CA ALA A 72 -25.40 -11.53 -4.81
C ALA A 72 -26.72 -10.78 -5.06
N SER A 73 -26.65 -9.55 -5.59
CA SER A 73 -27.85 -8.77 -5.94
C SER A 73 -28.49 -9.17 -7.28
N THR A 74 -27.80 -9.92 -8.14
CA THR A 74 -28.32 -10.36 -9.45
C THR A 74 -29.20 -11.62 -9.40
N GLU A 75 -29.52 -12.16 -8.22
CA GLU A 75 -30.38 -13.34 -8.09
C GLU A 75 -31.88 -13.02 -7.94
N GLU A 76 -32.28 -11.77 -7.69
CA GLU A 76 -33.70 -11.37 -7.60
C GLU A 76 -34.28 -10.68 -8.85
N GLU A 77 -33.47 -10.29 -9.85
CA GLU A 77 -33.96 -9.72 -11.11
C GLU A 77 -33.85 -10.70 -12.30
N LYS A 78 -34.42 -11.90 -12.16
CA LYS A 78 -34.63 -12.83 -13.29
C LYS A 78 -36.04 -12.78 -13.90
N SER A 79 -36.91 -11.84 -13.48
CA SER A 79 -38.31 -11.84 -13.92
C SER A 79 -38.70 -10.79 -14.97
N SER A 80 -38.02 -9.66 -15.15
CA SER A 80 -38.51 -8.66 -16.13
C SER A 80 -37.46 -7.62 -16.53
N ASN A 81 -36.84 -7.80 -17.69
CA ASN A 81 -36.57 -6.77 -18.72
C ASN A 81 -35.29 -7.08 -19.50
N SER A 82 -35.48 -7.73 -20.65
CA SER A 82 -34.51 -7.72 -21.73
C SER A 82 -34.57 -6.37 -22.45
N SER A 83 -33.57 -5.52 -22.23
CA SER A 83 -33.37 -4.29 -23.02
C SER A 83 -31.97 -4.26 -23.61
N ILE A 84 -31.89 -4.78 -24.84
CA ILE A 84 -31.27 -4.15 -26.01
C ILE A 84 -29.91 -3.48 -25.78
N PHE A 85 -28.84 -4.15 -26.21
CA PHE A 85 -27.65 -3.47 -26.74
C PHE A 85 -27.61 -3.68 -28.26
N SER A 86 -27.81 -2.57 -28.97
CA SER A 86 -27.63 -2.47 -30.42
C SER A 86 -26.16 -2.26 -30.72
N SER A 87 -25.61 -3.06 -31.64
CA SER A 87 -25.05 -2.60 -32.93
C SER A 87 -24.46 -3.77 -33.71
N ASP A 88 -24.77 -3.79 -35.01
CA ASP A 88 -24.27 -4.65 -36.09
C ASP A 88 -24.96 -6.00 -36.35
N GLU A 89 -25.99 -5.90 -37.21
CA GLU A 89 -26.34 -6.77 -38.33
C GLU A 89 -26.21 -8.30 -38.14
N LYS A 90 -27.33 -8.96 -37.80
CA LYS A 90 -28.01 -9.95 -38.68
C LYS A 90 -29.26 -10.51 -38.00
N LEU A 91 -30.36 -10.36 -38.73
CA LEU A 91 -31.67 -10.97 -38.51
C LEU A 91 -31.53 -12.49 -38.26
N VAL A 92 -32.04 -12.99 -37.13
CA VAL A 92 -32.25 -14.43 -36.96
C VAL A 92 -33.74 -14.68 -36.74
N PHE A 93 -34.32 -15.39 -37.70
CA PHE A 93 -35.70 -15.80 -37.80
C PHE A 93 -36.07 -16.79 -36.69
N VAL A 94 -37.21 -16.57 -36.04
CA VAL A 94 -37.85 -17.51 -35.10
C VAL A 94 -38.58 -18.58 -35.91
N SER A 95 -38.52 -19.84 -35.47
CA SER A 95 -39.51 -20.88 -35.79
C SER A 95 -40.13 -21.41 -34.50
#